data_AF-G6G0H4-F1
#
_entry.id   AF-G6G0H4-F1
#
_cell.length_a   1.000
_cell.length_b   1.000
_cell.length_c   1.000
_cell.angle_alpha   90.00
_cell.angle_beta   90.00
_cell.angle_gamma   90.00
#
_symmetry.space_group_name_H-M   'P 1'
#
loop_
_entity.id
_entity.type
_entity.pdbx_description
1 polymer ?
#
loop_
_entity_poly.entity_id
_entity_poly.type
_entity_poly.pdbx_seq_one_letter_code
_entity_poly.pdbx_strand_id
1 'polypeptide(L)'
;RLLREGRGLEGHRGRRHRPRRRTPHQHLGRPEVQGPPARRERGRTGVRDLPAVARRRRPAAGRVRSRPRVQRRRLRQLRNHHHPRTAMTDDDQSFDAHRCPNGHLSYPGHTRCPDCGEKQTETVDLADRTATVVTWTTSNATPPGVREPNHLAIVEFDVDGEAVRALGQLTTADDVDIGDEVEPVYAEELREPGVGIREPDSQEWDGYRFEPV
;
A
#
# COMPACT_ATOMS: atom_id res chain seq x y z
N ARG A 1 -52.81 14.79 48.68
CA ARG A 1 -52.84 15.49 50.00
C ARG A 1 -51.90 14.73 50.95
N LEU A 2 -50.78 15.37 51.34
CA LEU A 2 -49.88 15.08 52.49
C LEU A 2 -48.98 13.82 52.42
N LEU A 3 -47.65 13.93 52.17
CA LEU A 3 -46.48 14.21 53.05
C LEU A 3 -45.91 12.96 53.78
N ARG A 4 -44.66 12.55 53.45
CA ARG A 4 -43.39 12.57 54.26
C ARG A 4 -43.16 11.34 55.16
N GLU A 5 -42.09 10.53 55.00
CA GLU A 5 -40.66 10.64 55.41
C GLU A 5 -40.33 9.69 56.59
N GLY A 6 -39.14 9.05 56.57
CA GLY A 6 -38.45 8.46 57.75
C GLY A 6 -38.06 6.98 57.63
N ARG A 7 -36.81 6.63 57.26
CA ARG A 7 -35.64 6.23 58.13
C ARG A 7 -35.91 5.01 59.03
N GLY A 8 -35.09 3.96 59.17
CA GLY A 8 -33.75 3.62 58.69
C GLY A 8 -33.28 2.30 59.32
N LEU A 9 -32.46 1.55 58.57
CA LEU A 9 -31.27 0.77 58.96
C LEU A 9 -31.21 0.02 60.32
N GLU A 10 -31.20 -1.32 60.25
CA GLU A 10 -30.42 -2.28 61.05
C GLU A 10 -30.35 -3.56 60.16
N GLY A 11 -29.24 -4.23 59.85
CA GLY A 11 -27.99 -4.41 60.57
C GLY A 11 -27.79 -5.90 60.86
N HIS A 12 -27.65 -6.78 59.86
CA HIS A 12 -27.21 -8.16 60.12
C HIS A 12 -26.14 -8.68 59.15
N ARG A 13 -24.96 -8.87 59.74
CA ARG A 13 -23.80 -9.59 59.23
C ARG A 13 -24.16 -11.05 58.96
N GLY A 14 -23.89 -11.50 57.75
CA GLY A 14 -23.95 -12.91 57.38
C GLY A 14 -22.91 -13.24 56.33
N ARG A 15 -21.64 -13.37 56.76
CA ARG A 15 -20.57 -13.97 55.94
C ARG A 15 -21.01 -15.39 55.57
N ARG A 16 -21.30 -15.63 54.30
CA ARG A 16 -21.36 -16.98 53.73
C ARG A 16 -20.36 -17.08 52.59
N HIS A 17 -19.39 -17.96 52.82
CA HIS A 17 -18.41 -18.44 51.88
C HIS A 17 -19.02 -18.72 50.50
N ARG A 18 -18.54 -18.04 49.47
CA ARG A 18 -18.71 -18.50 48.08
C ARG A 18 -17.68 -19.61 47.81
N PRO A 19 -18.09 -20.78 47.29
CA PRO A 19 -17.16 -21.82 46.88
C PRO A 19 -16.38 -21.38 45.63
N ARG A 20 -15.07 -21.62 45.66
CA ARG A 20 -14.16 -21.48 44.53
C ARG A 20 -14.64 -22.40 43.40
N ARG A 21 -15.14 -21.84 42.30
CA ARG A 21 -15.27 -22.57 41.04
C ARG A 21 -13.86 -22.86 40.53
N ARG A 22 -13.46 -24.12 40.62
CA ARG A 22 -12.35 -24.67 39.85
C ARG A 22 -12.75 -24.63 38.37
N THR A 23 -12.03 -23.84 37.58
CA THR A 23 -11.99 -23.93 36.13
C THR A 23 -11.49 -25.32 35.73
N PRO A 24 -12.17 -26.05 34.83
CA PRO A 24 -11.54 -27.18 34.15
C PRO A 24 -10.52 -26.61 33.16
N HIS A 25 -9.26 -26.99 33.31
CA HIS A 25 -8.26 -26.88 32.26
C HIS A 25 -8.76 -27.70 31.05
N GLN A 26 -9.30 -27.02 30.05
CA GLN A 26 -9.41 -27.60 28.72
C GLN A 26 -8.01 -27.60 28.12
N HIS A 27 -7.37 -28.77 28.15
CA HIS A 27 -6.28 -29.08 27.23
C HIS A 27 -6.85 -29.07 25.81
N LEU A 28 -6.78 -27.93 25.15
CA LEU A 28 -6.86 -27.88 23.70
C LEU A 28 -5.54 -28.46 23.18
N GLY A 29 -5.64 -29.66 22.65
CA GLY A 29 -4.54 -30.34 21.97
C GLY A 29 -3.96 -29.45 20.87
N ARG A 30 -2.64 -29.53 20.70
CA ARG A 30 -1.93 -28.99 19.55
C ARG A 30 -2.64 -29.44 18.27
N PRO A 31 -2.93 -28.54 17.31
CA PRO A 31 -3.29 -29.00 15.98
C PRO A 31 -2.09 -29.76 15.40
N GLU A 32 -2.33 -31.01 14.99
CA GLU A 32 -1.41 -31.76 14.14
C GLU A 32 -1.17 -30.95 12.86
N VAL A 33 0.07 -30.49 12.69
CA VAL A 33 0.54 -29.96 11.43
C VAL A 33 0.58 -31.11 10.44
N GLN A 34 -0.43 -31.23 9.59
CA GLN A 34 -0.33 -32.05 8.38
C GLN A 34 0.68 -31.38 7.45
N GLY A 35 1.92 -31.85 7.52
CA GLY A 35 2.95 -31.50 6.54
C GLY A 35 2.50 -31.87 5.12
N PRO A 36 2.96 -31.13 4.10
CA PRO A 36 2.60 -31.40 2.72
C PRO A 36 3.02 -32.83 2.32
N PRO A 37 2.22 -33.53 1.48
CA PRO A 37 2.53 -34.89 1.08
C PRO A 37 3.86 -34.97 0.34
N ALA A 38 4.62 -36.02 0.66
CA ALA A 38 5.93 -36.32 0.13
C ALA A 38 5.95 -36.29 -1.41
N ARG A 39 7.00 -35.63 -1.93
CA ARG A 39 7.34 -35.51 -3.35
C ARG A 39 7.62 -36.91 -3.92
N ARG A 40 6.65 -37.50 -4.63
CA ARG A 40 6.88 -38.71 -5.43
C ARG A 40 7.92 -38.42 -6.49
N GLU A 41 9.08 -39.07 -6.39
CA GLU A 41 10.05 -39.21 -7.47
C GLU A 41 9.36 -39.88 -8.66
N ARG A 42 9.16 -39.13 -9.75
CA ARG A 42 8.83 -39.72 -11.04
C ARG A 42 10.13 -39.94 -11.79
N GLY A 43 10.41 -41.23 -11.99
CA GLY A 43 11.53 -41.74 -12.73
C GLY A 43 11.61 -41.20 -14.15
N ARG A 44 12.85 -41.20 -14.63
CA ARG A 44 13.26 -41.00 -16.02
C ARG A 44 12.45 -41.89 -16.96
N THR A 45 11.78 -41.28 -17.93
CA THR A 45 11.36 -41.94 -19.17
C THR A 45 11.43 -40.96 -20.33
N GLY A 46 12.21 -41.34 -21.35
CA GLY A 46 11.97 -40.94 -22.74
C GLY A 46 12.56 -39.62 -23.19
N VAL A 47 13.83 -39.64 -23.59
CA VAL A 47 14.34 -38.73 -24.63
C VAL A 47 13.52 -39.03 -25.88
N ARG A 48 12.69 -38.07 -26.32
CA ARG A 48 12.09 -38.08 -27.65
C ARG A 48 12.89 -37.13 -28.53
N ASP A 49 13.41 -37.70 -29.60
CA ASP A 49 14.18 -37.05 -30.65
C ASP A 49 13.42 -35.86 -31.24
N LEU A 50 14.00 -34.67 -31.11
CA LEU A 50 13.61 -33.50 -31.89
C LEU A 50 14.33 -33.55 -33.25
N PRO A 51 13.63 -33.40 -34.37
CA PRO A 51 14.26 -33.39 -35.69
C PRO A 51 15.16 -32.16 -35.87
N ALA A 52 16.33 -32.39 -36.47
CA ALA A 52 17.35 -31.40 -36.76
C ALA A 52 16.82 -30.27 -37.67
N VAL A 53 16.85 -29.04 -37.18
CA VAL A 53 16.62 -27.84 -38.00
C VAL A 53 17.85 -27.61 -38.89
N ALA A 54 17.63 -27.69 -40.20
CA ALA A 54 18.64 -27.51 -41.22
C ALA A 54 19.33 -26.14 -41.12
N ARG A 55 20.65 -26.16 -40.89
CA ARG A 55 21.54 -24.99 -40.98
C ARG A 55 21.58 -24.48 -42.42
N ARG A 56 20.86 -23.42 -42.74
CA ARG A 56 21.03 -22.69 -44.00
C ARG A 56 22.37 -21.96 -44.00
N ARG A 57 23.20 -22.30 -44.98
CA ARG A 57 24.51 -21.69 -45.28
C ARG A 57 24.35 -20.20 -45.58
N ARG A 58 25.17 -19.37 -44.94
CA ARG A 58 25.35 -17.94 -45.26
C ARG A 58 26.12 -17.79 -46.58
N PRO A 59 25.65 -17.01 -47.57
CA PRO A 59 26.50 -16.61 -48.69
C PRO A 59 27.40 -15.42 -48.32
N ALA A 60 28.54 -15.37 -49.01
CA ALA A 60 29.71 -14.57 -48.70
C ALA A 60 29.62 -13.09 -49.10
N ALA A 61 30.39 -12.30 -48.34
CA ALA A 61 30.94 -10.97 -48.56
C ALA A 61 30.62 -10.23 -49.89
N GLY A 62 29.74 -9.23 -49.79
CA GLY A 62 29.60 -8.14 -50.75
C GLY A 62 30.21 -6.85 -50.20
N ARG A 63 31.08 -6.23 -51.01
CA ARG A 63 31.88 -5.01 -50.77
C ARG A 63 31.16 -3.88 -49.99
N VAL A 64 31.72 -3.53 -48.83
CA VAL A 64 31.37 -2.31 -48.08
C VAL A 64 32.06 -1.12 -48.76
N ARG A 65 31.28 -0.26 -49.43
CA ARG A 65 31.75 1.06 -49.85
C ARG A 65 31.68 2.02 -48.66
N SER A 66 32.84 2.50 -48.25
CA SER A 66 33.07 3.50 -47.22
C SER A 66 32.33 4.80 -47.53
N ARG A 67 31.33 5.16 -46.74
CA ARG A 67 30.76 6.52 -46.72
C ARG A 67 31.35 7.29 -45.52
N PRO A 68 31.79 8.55 -45.73
CA PRO A 68 32.46 9.33 -44.70
C PRO A 68 31.51 9.73 -43.56
N ARG A 69 32.01 9.56 -42.33
CA ARG A 69 31.37 9.95 -41.07
C ARG A 69 31.34 11.48 -40.95
N VAL A 70 30.20 12.10 -41.23
CA VAL A 70 29.91 13.47 -40.75
C VAL A 70 29.29 13.35 -39.37
N GLN A 71 30.11 13.59 -38.35
CA GLN A 71 29.69 13.65 -36.94
C GLN A 71 28.76 14.86 -36.74
N ARG A 72 27.45 14.65 -36.84
CA ARG A 72 26.47 15.58 -36.26
C ARG A 72 26.28 15.21 -34.78
N ARG A 73 27.15 15.73 -33.92
CA ARG A 73 26.87 15.84 -32.48
C ARG A 73 25.77 16.88 -32.29
N ARG A 74 24.50 16.46 -32.43
CA ARG A 74 23.39 17.17 -31.78
C ARG A 74 23.39 16.73 -30.32
N LEU A 75 24.05 17.52 -29.48
CA LEU A 75 23.80 17.51 -28.05
C LEU A 75 22.34 17.91 -27.85
N ARG A 76 21.45 16.92 -27.75
CA ARG A 76 20.15 17.10 -27.10
C ARG A 76 20.50 17.33 -25.64
N GLN A 77 20.58 18.60 -25.25
CA GLN A 77 20.51 19.01 -23.87
C GLN A 77 19.17 18.50 -23.35
N LEU A 78 19.18 17.33 -22.71
CA LEU A 78 18.19 17.03 -21.70
C LEU A 78 18.48 18.07 -20.61
N ARG A 79 17.73 19.17 -20.67
CA ARG A 79 17.62 20.08 -19.53
C ARG A 79 16.95 19.26 -18.45
N ASN A 80 17.75 18.65 -17.59
CA ASN A 80 17.30 18.33 -16.24
C ASN A 80 16.94 19.70 -15.65
N HIS A 81 15.66 20.05 -15.71
CA HIS A 81 15.12 21.18 -15.00
C HIS A 81 15.12 20.80 -13.52
N HIS A 82 16.31 20.84 -12.93
CA HIS A 82 16.49 20.82 -11.49
C HIS A 82 15.96 22.19 -11.03
N HIS A 83 14.70 22.23 -10.61
CA HIS A 83 14.16 23.40 -9.94
C HIS A 83 14.78 23.42 -8.53
N PRO A 84 15.60 24.44 -8.19
CA PRO A 84 15.99 24.63 -6.80
C PRO A 84 14.73 24.83 -5.97
N ARG A 85 14.67 24.17 -4.80
CA ARG A 85 13.56 24.23 -3.82
C ARG A 85 13.18 25.69 -3.56
N THR A 86 12.15 26.13 -4.26
CA THR A 86 11.37 27.33 -3.92
C THR A 86 10.42 26.89 -2.81
N ALA A 87 10.07 27.78 -1.88
CA ALA A 87 9.16 27.47 -0.79
C ALA A 87 7.90 26.75 -1.33
N MET A 88 7.66 25.53 -0.85
CA MET A 88 6.52 24.70 -1.24
C MET A 88 5.24 25.46 -0.94
N THR A 89 4.40 25.61 -1.95
CA THR A 89 3.06 26.18 -1.78
C THR A 89 2.10 25.09 -1.30
N ASP A 90 0.96 25.48 -0.73
CA ASP A 90 -0.10 24.56 -0.27
C ASP A 90 -0.50 23.55 -1.38
N ASP A 91 -0.52 24.01 -2.64
CA ASP A 91 -0.75 23.19 -3.84
C ASP A 91 0.24 22.03 -4.06
N ASP A 92 1.49 22.11 -3.56
CA ASP A 92 2.49 21.03 -3.73
C ASP A 92 2.22 19.85 -2.79
N GLN A 93 1.38 20.04 -1.77
CA GLN A 93 1.02 19.01 -0.79
C GLN A 93 -0.37 18.44 -1.08
N SER A 94 -0.99 18.65 -2.23
CA SER A 94 -2.33 18.11 -2.50
C SER A 94 -2.35 16.57 -2.46
N PHE A 95 -3.46 15.99 -1.97
CA PHE A 95 -3.70 14.56 -2.02
C PHE A 95 -4.80 14.25 -3.04
N ASP A 96 -4.48 14.40 -4.33
CA ASP A 96 -5.48 14.42 -5.38
C ASP A 96 -5.98 13.04 -5.83
N ALA A 97 -7.28 12.80 -5.69
CA ALA A 97 -8.02 11.82 -6.48
C ALA A 97 -8.47 12.44 -7.81
N HIS A 98 -8.63 11.63 -8.85
CA HIS A 98 -8.99 12.10 -10.18
C HIS A 98 -10.41 11.70 -10.58
N ARG A 99 -11.19 12.66 -11.08
CA ARG A 99 -12.59 12.47 -11.47
C ARG A 99 -12.77 12.56 -12.99
N CYS A 100 -13.61 11.67 -13.52
CA CYS A 100 -14.08 11.75 -14.91
C CYS A 100 -15.47 12.41 -15.00
N PRO A 101 -15.93 12.84 -16.19
CA PRO A 101 -17.25 13.45 -16.37
C PRO A 101 -18.46 12.59 -15.95
N ASN A 102 -18.26 11.27 -15.81
CA ASN A 102 -19.31 10.35 -15.34
C ASN A 102 -19.33 10.21 -13.80
N GLY A 103 -18.46 10.93 -13.08
CA GLY A 103 -18.44 10.96 -11.62
C GLY A 103 -17.44 10.01 -10.95
N HIS A 104 -16.96 8.97 -11.65
CA HIS A 104 -16.03 7.99 -11.07
C HIS A 104 -14.73 8.63 -10.60
N LEU A 105 -14.25 8.17 -9.45
CA LEU A 105 -13.00 8.58 -8.85
C LEU A 105 -11.94 7.48 -8.92
N SER A 106 -10.69 7.86 -9.14
CA SER A 106 -9.56 6.95 -9.01
C SER A 106 -8.37 7.60 -8.32
N TYR A 107 -7.65 6.78 -7.57
CA TYR A 107 -6.34 7.09 -7.04
C TYR A 107 -5.42 5.88 -7.22
N PRO A 108 -4.19 6.05 -7.75
CA PRO A 108 -3.67 7.27 -8.36
C PRO A 108 -4.42 7.69 -9.64
N GLY A 109 -4.10 8.87 -10.15
CA GLY A 109 -4.65 9.36 -11.41
C GLY A 109 -4.30 8.49 -12.62
N HIS A 110 -5.24 8.39 -13.55
CA HIS A 110 -5.06 7.72 -14.83
C HIS A 110 -5.37 8.66 -16.00
N THR A 111 -4.69 8.45 -17.13
CA THR A 111 -5.01 9.22 -18.36
C THR A 111 -6.46 9.00 -18.80
N ARG A 112 -7.01 7.83 -18.49
CA ARG A 112 -8.39 7.41 -18.78
C ARG A 112 -8.95 6.71 -17.55
N CYS A 113 -10.20 7.03 -17.21
CA CYS A 113 -10.92 6.40 -16.12
C CYS A 113 -10.91 4.87 -16.31
N PRO A 114 -10.51 4.11 -15.28
CA PRO A 114 -10.44 2.65 -15.37
C PRO A 114 -11.82 2.00 -15.54
N ASP A 115 -12.88 2.64 -15.06
CA ASP A 115 -14.24 2.08 -15.09
C ASP A 115 -14.97 2.35 -16.41
N CYS A 116 -14.83 3.56 -16.98
CA CYS A 116 -15.60 3.96 -18.17
C CYS A 116 -14.78 4.44 -19.36
N GLY A 117 -13.45 4.55 -19.25
CA GLY A 117 -12.56 4.94 -20.35
C GLY A 117 -12.60 6.43 -20.74
N GLU A 118 -13.40 7.26 -20.08
CA GLU A 118 -13.40 8.71 -20.31
C GLU A 118 -12.13 9.37 -19.79
N LYS A 119 -11.79 10.56 -20.31
CA LYS A 119 -10.66 11.32 -19.73
C LYS A 119 -11.01 11.72 -18.30
N GLN A 120 -10.05 11.62 -17.39
CA GLN A 120 -10.14 12.27 -16.09
C GLN A 120 -9.72 13.73 -16.27
N THR A 121 -10.59 14.67 -15.89
CA THR A 121 -10.42 16.10 -16.19
C THR A 121 -10.42 16.97 -14.94
N GLU A 122 -10.82 16.40 -13.80
CA GLU A 122 -10.93 17.10 -12.53
C GLU A 122 -10.12 16.36 -11.47
N THR A 123 -9.71 17.09 -10.44
CA THR A 123 -9.11 16.55 -9.22
C THR A 123 -9.98 16.89 -8.02
N VAL A 124 -9.92 16.05 -7.00
CA VAL A 124 -10.51 16.29 -5.69
C VAL A 124 -9.44 16.04 -4.65
N ASP A 125 -9.16 17.04 -3.84
CA ASP A 125 -8.21 16.90 -2.75
C ASP A 125 -8.81 16.07 -1.59
N LEU A 126 -8.02 15.13 -1.11
CA LEU A 126 -8.32 14.22 -0.02
C LEU A 126 -7.62 14.61 1.29
N ALA A 127 -6.70 15.58 1.28
CA ALA A 127 -5.81 15.87 2.40
C ALA A 127 -6.55 16.13 3.73
N ASP A 128 -7.63 16.91 3.69
CA ASP A 128 -8.45 17.26 4.86
C ASP A 128 -9.65 16.32 5.08
N ARG A 129 -9.66 15.13 4.45
CA ARG A 129 -10.78 14.18 4.56
C ARG A 129 -10.41 12.98 5.42
N THR A 130 -11.40 12.46 6.13
CA THR A 130 -11.28 11.17 6.82
C THR A 130 -11.53 10.02 5.85
N ALA A 131 -10.80 8.92 6.03
CA ALA A 131 -10.97 7.67 5.32
C ALA A 131 -11.25 6.51 6.29
N THR A 132 -11.87 5.45 5.80
CA THR A 132 -12.09 4.21 6.56
C THR A 132 -11.06 3.17 6.20
N VAL A 133 -10.48 2.49 7.19
CA VAL A 133 -9.55 1.36 6.96
C VAL A 133 -10.33 0.16 6.41
N VAL A 134 -10.05 -0.22 5.16
CA VAL A 134 -10.65 -1.39 4.50
C VAL A 134 -9.91 -2.67 4.90
N THR A 135 -8.58 -2.61 4.94
CA THR A 135 -7.71 -3.69 5.38
C THR A 135 -6.32 -3.15 5.66
N TRP A 136 -5.56 -3.83 6.52
CA TRP A 136 -4.20 -3.43 6.84
C TRP A 136 -3.30 -4.62 7.18
N THR A 137 -1.99 -4.38 7.18
CA THR A 137 -0.98 -5.38 7.54
C THR A 137 0.30 -4.74 8.06
N THR A 138 1.15 -5.53 8.71
CA THR A 138 2.49 -5.12 9.13
C THR A 138 3.56 -5.91 8.38
N SER A 139 4.43 -5.20 7.67
CA SER A 139 5.65 -5.77 7.11
C SER A 139 6.81 -5.59 8.09
N ASN A 140 7.31 -6.70 8.62
CA ASN A 140 8.46 -6.77 9.53
C ASN A 140 9.79 -7.06 8.80
N ALA A 141 9.81 -7.02 7.48
CA ALA A 141 11.02 -7.27 6.70
C ALA A 141 10.99 -6.32 5.50
N THR A 142 11.38 -5.09 5.74
CA THR A 142 11.21 -4.03 4.74
C THR A 142 12.45 -3.93 3.83
N PRO A 143 12.26 -3.52 2.56
CA PRO A 143 13.40 -3.20 1.71
C PRO A 143 14.23 -2.04 2.30
N PRO A 144 15.52 -1.95 1.95
CA PRO A 144 16.36 -0.82 2.36
C PRO A 144 15.73 0.54 2.04
N GLY A 145 15.84 1.48 2.99
CA GLY A 145 15.26 2.82 2.90
C GLY A 145 13.78 2.90 3.28
N VAL A 146 13.14 1.79 3.66
CA VAL A 146 11.76 1.79 4.17
C VAL A 146 11.78 1.49 5.67
N ARG A 147 11.13 2.33 6.48
CA ARG A 147 11.03 2.16 7.95
C ARG A 147 10.51 0.77 8.32
N GLU A 148 11.06 0.15 9.36
CA GLU A 148 10.64 -1.15 9.89
C GLU A 148 10.22 -1.01 11.37
N PRO A 149 9.08 -1.57 11.80
CA PRO A 149 8.03 -2.19 10.98
C PRO A 149 7.32 -1.17 10.08
N ASN A 150 6.82 -1.63 8.92
CA ASN A 150 6.01 -0.81 8.02
C ASN A 150 4.55 -1.27 8.07
N HIS A 151 3.71 -0.47 8.71
CA HIS A 151 2.26 -0.68 8.76
C HIS A 151 1.63 -0.11 7.50
N LEU A 152 0.91 -0.94 6.74
CA LEU A 152 0.32 -0.58 5.47
C LEU A 152 -1.19 -0.77 5.54
N ALA A 153 -1.95 0.22 5.06
CA ALA A 153 -3.40 0.16 5.01
C ALA A 153 -3.91 0.51 3.61
N ILE A 154 -4.98 -0.19 3.22
CA ILE A 154 -5.88 0.27 2.16
C ILE A 154 -7.00 1.00 2.86
N VAL A 155 -7.18 2.27 2.53
CA VAL A 155 -8.23 3.13 3.07
C VAL A 155 -9.22 3.51 1.97
N GLU A 156 -10.45 3.80 2.33
CA GLU A 156 -11.51 4.24 1.44
C GLU A 156 -12.05 5.60 1.89
N PHE A 157 -12.04 6.57 0.98
CA PHE A 157 -12.70 7.85 1.17
C PHE A 157 -14.07 7.80 0.50
N ASP A 158 -15.07 8.36 1.17
CA ASP A 158 -16.34 8.71 0.54
C ASP A 158 -16.29 10.18 0.10
N VAL A 159 -16.44 10.41 -1.20
CA VAL A 159 -16.45 11.75 -1.79
C VAL A 159 -17.76 11.93 -2.54
N ASP A 160 -18.72 12.55 -1.86
CA ASP A 160 -20.08 12.80 -2.37
C ASP A 160 -20.80 11.51 -2.78
N GLY A 161 -20.61 10.42 -2.01
CA GLY A 161 -21.21 9.11 -2.27
C GLY A 161 -20.45 8.24 -3.29
N GLU A 162 -19.30 8.71 -3.79
CA GLU A 162 -18.39 7.93 -4.63
C GLU A 162 -17.18 7.48 -3.81
N ALA A 163 -16.89 6.18 -3.83
CA ALA A 163 -15.77 5.61 -3.09
C ALA A 163 -14.46 5.71 -3.88
N VAL A 164 -13.38 6.14 -3.23
CA VAL A 164 -12.02 6.09 -3.78
C VAL A 164 -11.05 5.48 -2.77
N ARG A 165 -10.21 4.55 -3.23
CA ARG A 165 -9.26 3.83 -2.36
C ARG A 165 -7.84 4.30 -2.56
N ALA A 166 -7.11 4.39 -1.46
CA ALA A 166 -5.68 4.67 -1.44
C ALA A 166 -4.92 3.62 -0.63
N LEU A 167 -3.69 3.32 -1.04
CA LEU A 167 -2.74 2.51 -0.28
C LEU A 167 -1.69 3.45 0.31
N GLY A 168 -1.51 3.40 1.63
CA GLY A 168 -0.52 4.21 2.32
C GLY A 168 0.03 3.52 3.57
N GLN A 169 0.95 4.21 4.24
CA GLN A 169 1.51 3.75 5.50
C GLN A 169 0.67 4.29 6.65
N LEU A 170 0.42 3.48 7.68
CA LEU A 170 -0.11 4.00 8.94
C LEU A 170 1.02 4.67 9.75
N THR A 171 0.67 5.65 10.59
CA THR A 171 1.59 6.25 11.55
C THR A 171 1.95 5.28 12.67
N THR A 172 0.98 4.47 13.08
CA THR A 172 1.08 3.41 14.09
C THR A 172 0.20 2.21 13.72
N ALA A 173 0.41 1.05 14.35
CA ALA A 173 -0.55 -0.07 14.34
C ALA A 173 -1.35 -0.20 15.63
N ASP A 174 -1.02 0.61 16.64
CA ASP A 174 -1.77 0.64 17.89
C ASP A 174 -3.15 1.21 17.62
N ASP A 175 -4.17 0.55 18.18
CA ASP A 175 -5.57 0.98 18.09
C ASP A 175 -6.08 1.16 16.64
N VAL A 176 -5.62 0.30 15.71
CA VAL A 176 -6.13 0.22 14.34
C VAL A 176 -6.77 -1.12 14.04
N ASP A 177 -8.07 -1.09 13.74
CA ASP A 177 -8.86 -2.20 13.23
C ASP A 177 -9.49 -1.87 11.86
N ILE A 178 -10.01 -2.91 11.21
CA ILE A 178 -10.77 -2.73 9.96
C ILE A 178 -12.09 -2.03 10.30
N GLY A 179 -12.39 -0.96 9.57
CA GLY A 179 -13.55 -0.11 9.78
C GLY A 179 -13.26 1.17 10.59
N ASP A 180 -12.06 1.32 11.14
CA ASP A 180 -11.68 2.53 11.87
C ASP A 180 -11.42 3.71 10.92
N GLU A 181 -11.61 4.90 11.47
CA GLU A 181 -11.37 6.16 10.78
C GLU A 181 -9.90 6.59 10.92
N VAL A 182 -9.34 7.07 9.82
CA VAL A 182 -7.99 7.62 9.75
C VAL A 182 -7.97 8.91 8.95
N GLU A 183 -7.05 9.81 9.29
CA GLU A 183 -6.81 11.04 8.53
C GLU A 183 -5.44 11.02 7.83
N PRO A 184 -5.32 11.62 6.62
CA PRO A 184 -4.05 11.78 5.95
C PRO A 184 -3.13 12.74 6.70
N VAL A 185 -1.88 12.33 6.85
CA VAL A 185 -0.81 13.17 7.41
C VAL A 185 0.31 13.26 6.41
N TYR A 186 0.65 14.49 6.02
CA TYR A 186 1.78 14.73 5.15
C TYR A 186 3.10 14.35 5.84
N ALA A 187 3.97 13.66 5.11
CA ALA A 187 5.31 13.28 5.53
C ALA A 187 6.31 13.71 4.45
N GLU A 188 7.29 14.52 4.83
CA GLU A 188 8.35 15.00 3.92
C GLU A 188 9.20 13.87 3.32
N GLU A 189 9.20 12.70 3.95
CA GLU A 189 10.01 11.56 3.52
C GLU A 189 9.35 10.23 3.94
N LEU A 190 8.72 9.54 2.99
CA LEU A 190 8.17 8.19 3.15
C LEU A 190 9.26 7.11 3.15
N ARG A 191 10.41 7.40 2.50
CA ARG A 191 11.57 6.49 2.39
C ARG A 191 12.87 7.29 2.34
N GLU A 192 13.93 6.74 2.93
CA GLU A 192 15.25 7.36 2.98
C GLU A 192 15.92 7.40 1.58
N PRO A 193 16.18 8.60 1.02
CA PRO A 193 16.85 8.75 -0.26
C PRO A 193 18.26 8.17 -0.23
N GLY A 194 18.66 7.47 -1.30
CA GLY A 194 20.02 6.95 -1.46
C GLY A 194 20.32 5.62 -0.76
N VAL A 195 19.44 5.11 0.10
CA VAL A 195 19.57 3.77 0.70
C VAL A 195 18.94 2.69 -0.19
N GLY A 196 17.91 3.05 -0.95
CA GLY A 196 17.23 2.16 -1.89
C GLY A 196 17.94 2.03 -3.26
N ILE A 197 17.28 1.34 -4.20
CA ILE A 197 17.78 1.16 -5.58
C ILE A 197 17.54 2.37 -6.50
N ARG A 198 16.80 3.38 -6.03
CA ARG A 198 16.46 4.57 -6.82
C ARG A 198 17.51 5.65 -6.64
N GLU A 199 17.77 6.38 -7.72
CA GLU A 199 18.65 7.55 -7.69
C GLU A 199 17.97 8.66 -6.86
N PRO A 200 18.66 9.29 -5.88
CA PRO A 200 18.03 10.21 -4.93
C PRO A 200 17.23 11.36 -5.55
N ASP A 201 17.71 11.93 -6.64
CA ASP A 201 17.11 13.10 -7.29
C ASP A 201 16.11 12.71 -8.40
N SER A 202 15.81 11.41 -8.55
CA SER A 202 14.93 10.92 -9.62
C SER A 202 13.44 11.07 -9.33
N GLN A 203 13.07 11.37 -8.09
CA GLN A 203 11.69 11.56 -7.65
C GLN A 203 11.65 12.35 -6.35
N GLU A 204 10.46 12.86 -6.04
CA GLU A 204 10.16 13.31 -4.69
C GLU A 204 9.93 12.08 -3.77
N TRP A 205 10.12 12.29 -2.47
CA TRP A 205 10.12 11.24 -1.46
C TRP A 205 9.05 11.45 -0.39
N ASP A 206 8.39 12.60 -0.42
CA ASP A 206 7.27 12.95 0.41
C ASP A 206 5.98 12.23 -0.01
N GLY A 207 4.93 12.45 0.77
CA GLY A 207 3.58 12.00 0.49
C GLY A 207 2.79 11.78 1.77
N TYR A 208 1.69 11.06 1.67
CA TYR A 208 0.76 10.89 2.77
C TYR A 208 0.92 9.55 3.51
N ARG A 209 0.81 9.64 4.83
CA ARG A 209 0.56 8.54 5.76
C ARG A 209 -0.86 8.68 6.31
N PHE A 210 -1.31 7.71 7.08
CA PHE A 210 -2.62 7.71 7.72
C PHE A 210 -2.46 7.59 9.23
N GLU A 211 -3.07 8.49 9.99
CA GLU A 211 -3.14 8.40 11.44
C GLU A 211 -4.56 8.10 11.93
N PRO A 212 -4.72 7.28 12.98
CA PRO A 212 -6.02 7.08 13.62
C PRO A 212 -6.56 8.39 14.18
N VAL A 213 -7.88 8.62 14.03
CA VAL A 213 -8.60 9.80 14.55
C VAL A 213 -8.95 9.65 16.03
#